data_AF-A0A7V8YLC9-F1
#
_entry.id   AF-A0A7V8YLC9-F1
#
_cell.length_a   1.000
_cell.length_b   1.000
_cell.length_c   1.000
_cell.angle_alpha   90.00
_cell.angle_beta   90.00
_cell.angle_gamma   90.00
#
_symmetry.space_group_name_H-M   'P 1'
#
loop_
_entity.id
_entity.type
_entity.pdbx_description
1 polymer ?
#
loop_
_entity_poly.entity_id
_entity_poly.type
_entity_poly.pdbx_seq_one_letter_code
_entity_poly.pdbx_strand_id
1 'polypeptide(L)'
;MSLKARLDERCGSELDLVKTVLAVSRIPYGRPSVLTPDAVLDEWHGTCSTKHLLLAEMAREEWPRTGPELWHRPYLVTRELARERWGSTVAETVPEDGLVDVHTFATLEVDGRRVNVDVTFPLAGWDGRADVPLACGDGDNHPAGDDPLATKADLVRRHCDPEIREPFLAALAAAEVRG
;
A
#
# COMPACT_ATOMS: atom_id res chain seq x y z
N MET A 1 18.19 -4.92 14.83
CA MET A 1 16.90 -4.52 15.45
C MET A 1 15.80 -4.96 14.51
N SER A 2 14.72 -5.59 14.99
CA SER A 2 13.61 -6.00 14.11
C SER A 2 12.91 -4.76 13.51
N LEU A 3 12.18 -4.96 12.41
CA LEU A 3 11.37 -3.90 11.78
C LEU A 3 10.35 -3.35 12.78
N LYS A 4 9.74 -4.22 13.59
CA LYS A 4 8.79 -3.85 14.63
C LYS A 4 9.42 -2.94 15.68
N ALA A 5 10.59 -3.30 16.22
CA ALA A 5 11.27 -2.50 17.23
C ALA A 5 11.66 -1.10 16.71
N ARG A 6 12.06 -1.00 15.44
CA ARG A 6 12.33 0.30 14.77
C ARG A 6 11.07 1.16 14.67
N LEU A 7 9.94 0.56 14.30
CA LEU A 7 8.67 1.29 14.22
C LEU A 7 8.20 1.73 15.62
N ASP A 8 8.31 0.87 16.63
CA ASP A 8 7.96 1.18 18.02
C ASP A 8 8.79 2.35 18.57
N GLU A 9 10.12 2.32 18.35
CA GLU A 9 11.02 3.41 18.74
C GLU A 9 10.59 4.72 18.09
N ARG A 10 10.31 4.70 16.77
CA ARG A 10 9.88 5.89 16.04
C ARG A 10 8.52 6.42 16.49
N CYS A 11 7.63 5.54 16.96
CA CYS A 11 6.34 5.92 17.54
C CYS A 11 6.41 6.21 19.06
N GLY A 12 7.56 6.01 19.70
CA GLY A 12 7.77 6.25 21.13
C GLY A 12 7.01 5.31 22.06
N SER A 13 6.49 4.18 21.55
CA SER A 13 5.77 3.19 22.36
C SER A 13 5.68 1.84 21.65
N GLU A 14 5.50 0.78 22.43
CA GLU A 14 5.19 -0.54 21.89
C GLU A 14 3.80 -0.56 21.24
N LEU A 15 3.74 -0.96 19.97
CA LEU A 15 2.51 -1.01 19.20
C LEU A 15 1.91 -2.43 19.19
N ASP A 16 0.60 -2.53 19.38
CA ASP A 16 -0.17 -3.74 19.03
C ASP A 16 -0.45 -3.78 17.51
N LEU A 17 -1.08 -4.86 17.03
CA LEU A 17 -1.38 -5.04 15.60
C LEU A 17 -2.15 -3.85 15.01
N VAL A 18 -3.18 -3.36 15.72
CA VAL A 18 -4.03 -2.26 15.25
C VAL A 18 -3.19 -0.99 15.13
N LYS A 19 -2.43 -0.66 16.17
CA LYS A 19 -1.55 0.51 16.17
C LYS A 19 -0.45 0.41 15.13
N THR A 20 0.07 -0.78 14.86
CA THR A 20 1.05 -1.01 13.79
C THR A 20 0.45 -0.76 12.41
N VAL A 21 -0.75 -1.28 12.12
CA VAL A 21 -1.45 -0.99 10.85
C VAL A 21 -1.66 0.51 10.68
N LEU A 22 -2.15 1.19 11.71
CA LEU A 22 -2.35 2.64 11.68
C LEU A 22 -1.03 3.40 11.51
N ALA A 23 0.04 3.00 12.20
CA ALA A 23 1.36 3.62 12.09
C ALA A 23 1.94 3.46 10.69
N VAL A 24 1.89 2.25 10.10
CA VAL A 24 2.36 2.02 8.72
C VAL A 24 1.53 2.83 7.74
N SER A 25 0.21 2.93 7.93
CA SER A 25 -0.66 3.72 7.04
C SER A 25 -0.24 5.20 6.96
N ARG A 26 0.31 5.74 8.06
CA ARG A 26 0.75 7.14 8.19
C ARG A 26 2.15 7.40 7.64
N ILE A 27 2.89 6.37 7.21
CA ILE A 27 4.16 6.57 6.51
C ILE A 27 3.84 7.22 5.15
N PRO A 28 4.40 8.40 4.82
CA PRO A 28 4.10 9.10 3.58
C PRO A 28 4.24 8.23 2.31
N TYR A 29 3.34 8.40 1.34
CA TYR A 29 3.49 7.78 0.04
C TYR A 29 4.64 8.39 -0.75
N GLY A 30 5.55 7.53 -1.20
CA GLY A 30 6.71 7.92 -1.98
C GLY A 30 7.55 6.71 -2.35
N ARG A 31 8.29 6.79 -3.46
CA ARG A 31 9.16 5.70 -3.91
C ARG A 31 10.46 5.72 -3.08
N PRO A 32 10.73 4.70 -2.23
CA PRO A 32 12.01 4.58 -1.55
C PRO A 32 13.13 4.32 -2.57
N SER A 33 14.37 4.63 -2.21
CA SER A 33 15.54 4.41 -3.06
C SER A 33 15.73 2.94 -3.43
N VAL A 34 15.35 2.04 -2.51
CA VAL A 34 15.30 0.60 -2.69
C VAL A 34 13.94 0.09 -2.24
N LEU A 35 13.38 -0.89 -2.95
CA LEU A 35 12.04 -1.41 -2.67
C LEU A 35 12.03 -2.43 -1.51
N THR A 36 12.50 -2.05 -0.33
CA THR A 36 12.56 -2.93 0.86
C THR A 36 11.82 -2.33 2.07
N PRO A 37 11.37 -3.16 3.02
CA PRO A 37 10.86 -2.70 4.31
C PRO A 37 11.83 -1.83 5.09
N ASP A 38 13.13 -2.17 5.06
CA ASP A 38 14.18 -1.36 5.70
C ASP A 38 14.22 0.07 5.16
N ALA A 39 14.21 0.23 3.83
CA ALA A 39 14.26 1.54 3.19
C ALA A 39 13.02 2.38 3.51
N VAL A 40 11.85 1.75 3.66
CA VAL A 40 10.62 2.46 4.10
C VAL A 40 10.80 3.05 5.49
N LEU A 41 11.44 2.35 6.43
CA LEU A 41 11.66 2.85 7.78
C LEU A 41 12.79 3.88 7.85
N ASP A 42 13.85 3.71 7.07
CA ASP A 42 15.01 4.62 7.04
C ASP A 42 14.67 5.95 6.36
N GLU A 43 14.02 5.91 5.20
CA GLU A 43 13.67 7.09 4.39
C GLU A 43 12.31 7.69 4.79
N TRP A 44 11.51 6.92 5.53
CA TRP A 44 10.17 7.30 5.99
C TRP A 44 9.19 7.68 4.87
N HIS A 45 9.25 6.94 3.77
CA HIS A 45 8.21 6.94 2.75
C HIS A 45 8.15 5.60 2.04
N GLY A 46 6.98 5.23 1.55
CA GLY A 46 6.77 3.96 0.86
C GLY A 46 5.63 4.00 -0.15
N THR A 47 5.63 3.06 -1.07
CA THR A 47 4.52 2.87 -2.03
C THR A 47 3.51 1.88 -1.48
N CYS A 48 2.38 1.65 -2.17
CA CYS A 48 1.48 0.56 -1.82
C CYS A 48 2.22 -0.79 -1.72
N SER A 49 3.17 -1.09 -2.60
CA SER A 49 3.96 -2.33 -2.49
C SER A 49 4.84 -2.38 -1.24
N THR A 50 5.65 -1.35 -0.98
CA THR A 50 6.68 -1.42 0.05
C THR A 50 6.12 -1.25 1.46
N LYS A 51 5.05 -0.45 1.64
CA LYS A 51 4.33 -0.33 2.92
C LYS A 51 3.66 -1.66 3.31
N HIS A 52 3.07 -2.37 2.35
CA HIS A 52 2.46 -3.67 2.62
C HIS A 52 3.48 -4.79 2.83
N LEU A 53 4.63 -4.75 2.16
CA LEU A 53 5.75 -5.64 2.48
C LEU A 53 6.22 -5.45 3.92
N LEU A 54 6.42 -4.19 4.34
CA LEU A 54 6.77 -3.86 5.72
C LEU A 54 5.74 -4.40 6.71
N LEU A 55 4.44 -4.15 6.46
CA LEU A 55 3.37 -4.66 7.32
C LEU A 55 3.36 -6.19 7.39
N ALA A 56 3.43 -6.86 6.24
CA ALA A 56 3.38 -8.32 6.17
C ALA A 56 4.57 -8.96 6.89
N GLU A 57 5.78 -8.40 6.76
CA GLU A 57 6.97 -8.93 7.43
C GLU A 57 6.86 -8.81 8.96
N MET A 58 6.50 -7.62 9.47
CA MET A 58 6.24 -7.45 10.92
C MET A 58 5.12 -8.36 11.41
N ALA A 59 4.05 -8.53 10.63
CA ALA A 59 2.95 -9.39 11.03
C ALA A 59 3.32 -10.88 11.08
N ARG A 60 4.20 -11.36 10.19
CA ARG A 60 4.70 -12.75 10.25
C ARG A 60 5.52 -13.00 11.49
N GLU A 61 6.33 -12.03 11.89
CA GLU A 61 7.21 -12.12 13.05
C GLU A 61 6.43 -12.03 14.36
N GLU A 62 5.64 -10.97 14.53
CA GLU A 62 5.02 -10.61 15.81
C GLU A 62 3.65 -11.26 16.03
N TRP A 63 2.90 -11.49 14.94
CA TRP A 63 1.54 -12.03 14.99
C TRP A 63 1.34 -13.17 13.98
N PRO A 64 2.10 -14.28 14.08
CA PRO A 64 2.09 -15.36 13.08
C PRO A 64 0.71 -15.97 12.83
N ARG A 65 -0.21 -15.91 13.81
CA ARG A 65 -1.59 -16.37 13.66
C ARG A 65 -2.41 -15.55 12.66
N THR A 66 -1.96 -14.36 12.29
CA THR A 66 -2.64 -13.51 11.31
C THR A 66 -2.41 -13.95 9.88
N GLY A 67 -1.46 -14.87 9.61
CA GLY A 67 -1.24 -15.43 8.27
C GLY A 67 -1.23 -14.38 7.14
N PRO A 68 -0.36 -13.35 7.20
CA PRO A 68 -0.42 -12.23 6.28
C PRO A 68 -0.09 -12.64 4.84
N GLU A 69 -1.03 -12.32 3.95
CA GLU A 69 -0.93 -12.55 2.50
C GLU A 69 -0.95 -11.21 1.76
N LEU A 70 -0.21 -11.14 0.66
CA LEU A 70 -0.20 -9.97 -0.21
C LEU A 70 -0.92 -10.28 -1.51
N TRP A 71 -1.61 -9.26 -2.02
CA TRP A 71 -2.39 -9.33 -3.24
C TRP A 71 -2.07 -8.15 -4.14
N HIS A 72 -2.25 -8.34 -5.44
CA HIS A 72 -2.12 -7.31 -6.45
C HIS A 72 -3.41 -7.16 -7.23
N ARG A 73 -3.76 -5.93 -7.60
CA ARG A 73 -4.91 -5.66 -8.44
C ARG A 73 -4.53 -4.70 -9.56
N PRO A 74 -4.44 -5.17 -10.82
CA PRO A 74 -4.54 -4.30 -11.98
C PRO A 74 -5.94 -3.67 -12.00
N TYR A 75 -6.01 -2.34 -12.12
CA TYR A 75 -7.27 -1.62 -12.11
C TYR A 75 -7.22 -0.41 -13.05
N LEU A 76 -8.37 -0.05 -13.60
CA LEU A 76 -8.52 1.15 -14.41
C LEU A 76 -8.64 2.37 -13.50
N VAL A 77 -7.75 3.33 -13.71
CA VAL A 77 -7.83 4.68 -13.14
C VAL A 77 -8.51 5.58 -14.17
N THR A 78 -9.73 5.99 -13.87
CA THR A 78 -10.43 7.04 -14.62
C THR A 78 -10.17 8.41 -13.97
N ARG A 79 -10.36 9.50 -14.72
CA ARG A 79 -10.28 10.87 -14.17
C ARG A 79 -11.27 11.10 -13.02
N GLU A 80 -12.46 10.51 -13.12
CA GLU A 80 -13.49 10.58 -12.07
C GLU A 80 -13.01 9.91 -10.79
N LEU A 81 -12.57 8.64 -10.88
CA LEU A 81 -12.01 7.91 -9.75
C LEU A 81 -10.84 8.67 -9.13
N ALA A 82 -9.91 9.16 -9.95
CA ALA A 82 -8.74 9.87 -9.46
C ALA A 82 -9.12 11.17 -8.74
N ARG A 83 -10.14 11.89 -9.22
CA ARG A 83 -10.62 13.12 -8.59
C ARG A 83 -11.27 12.85 -7.25
N GLU A 84 -12.11 11.81 -7.17
CA GLU A 84 -12.79 11.41 -5.94
C GLU A 84 -11.81 10.93 -4.87
N ARG A 85 -10.78 10.19 -5.27
CA ARG A 85 -9.84 9.54 -4.34
C ARG A 85 -8.67 10.42 -3.94
N TRP A 86 -8.11 11.18 -4.88
CA TRP A 86 -6.83 11.89 -4.71
C TRP A 86 -6.88 13.35 -5.15
N GLY A 87 -8.05 13.84 -5.55
CA GLY A 87 -8.27 15.24 -5.88
C GLY A 87 -7.92 15.61 -7.33
N SER A 88 -8.24 16.86 -7.67
CA SER A 88 -8.17 17.38 -9.04
C SER A 88 -6.77 17.31 -9.66
N THR A 89 -5.73 17.60 -8.88
CA THR A 89 -4.34 17.60 -9.38
C THR A 89 -3.87 16.23 -9.84
N VAL A 90 -4.25 15.17 -9.12
CA VAL A 90 -3.97 13.79 -9.56
C VAL A 90 -4.85 13.41 -10.75
N ALA A 91 -6.11 13.84 -10.77
CA ALA A 91 -7.00 13.57 -11.89
C ALA A 91 -6.50 14.16 -13.23
N GLU A 92 -5.82 15.31 -13.19
CA GLU A 92 -5.27 15.98 -14.38
C GLU A 92 -4.15 15.19 -15.07
N THR A 93 -3.46 14.29 -14.36
CA THR A 93 -2.43 13.42 -14.97
C THR A 93 -3.02 12.19 -15.65
N VAL A 94 -4.32 11.91 -15.44
CA VAL A 94 -4.99 10.75 -16.04
C VAL A 94 -5.47 11.13 -17.44
N PRO A 95 -5.16 10.35 -18.50
CA PRO A 95 -5.65 10.63 -19.85
C PRO A 95 -7.17 10.41 -19.94
N GLU A 96 -7.78 10.82 -21.06
CA GLU A 96 -9.23 10.73 -21.25
C GLU A 96 -9.74 9.29 -21.18
N ASP A 97 -9.02 8.35 -21.80
CA ASP A 97 -9.35 6.92 -21.79
C ASP A 97 -8.96 6.20 -20.47
N GLY A 98 -8.37 6.93 -19.51
CA GLY A 98 -7.84 6.37 -18.28
C GLY A 98 -6.49 5.67 -18.45
N LEU A 99 -5.94 5.19 -17.33
CA LEU A 99 -4.70 4.41 -17.31
C LEU A 99 -4.89 3.18 -16.45
N VAL A 100 -4.10 2.13 -16.69
CA VAL A 100 -4.06 0.97 -15.78
C VAL A 100 -2.90 1.14 -14.82
N ASP A 101 -3.16 0.91 -13.53
CA ASP A 101 -2.14 0.80 -12.49
C ASP A 101 -2.30 -0.53 -11.76
N VAL A 102 -1.28 -0.94 -11.00
CA VAL A 102 -1.27 -2.17 -10.21
C VAL A 102 -1.12 -1.82 -8.74
N HIS A 103 -2.20 -2.02 -8.00
CA HIS A 103 -2.24 -1.80 -6.57
C HIS A 103 -1.74 -3.00 -5.79
N THR A 104 -1.20 -2.79 -4.58
CA THR A 104 -0.84 -3.85 -3.65
C THR A 104 -1.54 -3.62 -2.32
N PHE A 105 -2.16 -4.66 -1.77
CA PHE A 105 -2.77 -4.65 -0.44
C PHE A 105 -2.47 -5.95 0.31
N ALA A 106 -2.69 -5.96 1.61
CA ALA A 106 -2.53 -7.14 2.45
C ALA A 106 -3.90 -7.70 2.87
N THR A 107 -3.93 -8.98 3.20
CA THR A 107 -5.02 -9.59 3.97
C THR A 107 -4.47 -10.24 5.23
N LEU A 108 -5.19 -10.11 6.33
CA LEU A 108 -4.86 -10.71 7.62
C LEU A 108 -6.02 -11.60 8.09
N GLU A 109 -5.71 -12.68 8.77
CA GLU A 109 -6.67 -13.45 9.56
C GLU A 109 -6.81 -12.83 10.95
N VAL A 110 -8.02 -12.36 11.27
CA VAL A 110 -8.36 -11.88 12.60
C VAL A 110 -9.66 -12.53 13.07
N ASP A 111 -9.63 -13.10 14.27
CA ASP A 111 -10.77 -13.82 14.86
C ASP A 111 -11.39 -14.87 13.92
N GLY A 112 -10.56 -15.57 13.15
CA GLY A 112 -10.96 -16.62 12.21
C GLY A 112 -11.56 -16.11 10.88
N ARG A 113 -11.50 -14.80 10.61
CA ARG A 113 -11.93 -14.20 9.34
C ARG A 113 -10.74 -13.56 8.63
N ARG A 114 -10.66 -13.77 7.30
CA ARG A 114 -9.74 -13.02 6.45
C ARG A 114 -10.32 -11.64 6.15
N VAL A 115 -9.53 -10.60 6.38
CA VAL A 115 -9.91 -9.20 6.15
C VAL A 115 -8.86 -8.48 5.34
N ASN A 116 -9.30 -7.54 4.50
CA ASN A 116 -8.44 -6.64 3.76
C ASN A 116 -7.82 -5.60 4.70
N VAL A 117 -6.54 -5.35 4.54
CA VAL A 117 -5.80 -4.30 5.25
C VAL A 117 -4.98 -3.52 4.22
N ASP A 118 -5.48 -2.34 3.87
CA ASP A 118 -4.81 -1.42 2.95
C ASP A 118 -4.18 -0.26 3.72
N VAL A 119 -2.86 -0.23 3.76
CA VAL A 119 -2.08 0.82 4.44
C VAL A 119 -1.48 1.83 3.47
N THR A 120 -1.97 1.94 2.24
CA THR A 120 -1.37 2.83 1.24
C THR A 120 -1.44 4.29 1.63
N PHE A 121 -2.59 4.73 2.15
CA PHE A 121 -2.82 6.10 2.61
C PHE A 121 -3.20 6.12 4.10
N PRO A 122 -3.08 7.26 4.79
CA PRO A 122 -3.41 7.37 6.20
C PRO A 122 -4.86 6.95 6.50
N LEU A 123 -5.02 6.04 7.47
CA LEU A 123 -6.33 5.60 7.93
C LEU A 123 -6.83 6.49 9.08
N ALA A 124 -8.12 6.82 9.06
CA ALA A 124 -8.79 7.47 10.19
C ALA A 124 -8.85 6.56 11.43
N GLY A 125 -8.93 5.25 11.22
CA GLY A 125 -8.95 4.22 12.26
C GLY A 125 -9.15 2.83 11.67
N TRP A 126 -8.92 1.81 12.49
CA TRP A 126 -9.21 0.41 12.19
C TRP A 126 -9.48 -0.30 13.52
N ASP A 127 -10.50 -1.15 13.57
CA ASP A 127 -10.92 -1.86 14.79
C ASP A 127 -10.24 -3.23 14.94
N GLY A 128 -9.37 -3.58 13.99
CA GLY A 128 -8.72 -4.88 13.92
C GLY A 128 -9.59 -5.99 13.31
N ARG A 129 -10.80 -5.70 12.83
CA ARG A 129 -11.78 -6.72 12.44
C ARG A 129 -12.52 -6.45 11.14
N ALA A 130 -12.71 -5.18 10.79
CA ALA A 130 -13.37 -4.80 9.55
C ALA A 130 -12.39 -4.82 8.38
N ASP A 131 -12.92 -5.02 7.18
CA ASP A 131 -12.17 -4.77 5.95
C ASP A 131 -11.81 -3.28 5.86
N VAL A 132 -10.53 -2.99 5.65
CA VAL A 132 -10.09 -1.66 5.24
C VAL A 132 -10.43 -1.48 3.75
N PRO A 133 -11.11 -0.38 3.36
CA PRO A 133 -11.38 -0.09 1.95
C PRO A 133 -10.08 -0.01 1.15
N LEU A 134 -10.05 -0.66 -0.01
CA LEU A 134 -8.87 -0.63 -0.88
C LEU A 134 -8.70 0.74 -1.52
N ALA A 135 -7.45 1.20 -1.58
CA ALA A 135 -7.05 2.46 -2.20
C ALA A 135 -6.91 2.34 -3.74
N CYS A 136 -7.77 1.53 -4.37
CA CYS A 136 -7.79 1.30 -5.82
C CYS A 136 -9.23 1.04 -6.29
N GLY A 137 -9.42 1.07 -7.60
CA GLY A 137 -10.69 0.74 -8.25
C GLY A 137 -10.95 -0.77 -8.32
N ASP A 138 -11.99 -1.12 -9.07
CA ASP A 138 -12.34 -2.52 -9.34
C ASP A 138 -11.34 -3.17 -10.30
N GLY A 139 -11.16 -4.47 -10.13
CA GLY A 139 -10.21 -5.28 -10.90
C GLY A 139 -10.05 -6.67 -10.27
N ASP A 140 -9.39 -7.56 -11.01
CA ASP A 140 -9.14 -8.91 -10.54
C ASP A 140 -7.96 -8.95 -9.56
N ASN A 141 -8.15 -9.69 -8.47
CA ASN A 141 -7.10 -9.89 -7.47
C ASN A 141 -6.17 -11.04 -7.89
N HIS A 142 -4.87 -10.78 -7.88
CA HIS A 142 -3.82 -11.74 -8.14
C HIS A 142 -3.02 -11.98 -6.85
N PRO A 143 -2.78 -13.24 -6.44
CA PRO A 143 -1.92 -13.51 -5.30
C PRO A 143 -0.49 -13.04 -5.60
N ALA A 144 0.16 -12.41 -4.62
CA ALA A 144 1.52 -11.90 -4.80
C ALA A 144 2.59 -13.01 -4.86
N GLY A 145 2.31 -14.18 -4.29
CA GLY A 145 3.23 -15.32 -4.24
C GLY A 145 4.44 -15.07 -3.34
N ASP A 146 5.50 -15.84 -3.57
CA ASP A 146 6.74 -15.82 -2.76
C ASP A 146 7.60 -14.58 -3.01
N ASP A 147 7.53 -14.01 -4.22
CA ASP A 147 8.18 -12.73 -4.57
C ASP A 147 7.13 -11.70 -5.03
N PRO A 148 6.51 -10.97 -4.07
CA PRO A 148 5.52 -9.94 -4.38
C PRO A 148 6.03 -8.84 -5.31
N LEU A 149 7.32 -8.49 -5.25
CA LEU A 149 7.86 -7.42 -6.08
C LEU A 149 8.00 -7.88 -7.52
N ALA A 150 8.50 -9.10 -7.76
CA ALA A 150 8.58 -9.68 -9.09
C ALA A 150 7.19 -9.88 -9.72
N THR A 151 6.23 -10.40 -8.95
CA THR A 151 4.85 -10.58 -9.42
C THR A 151 4.22 -9.25 -9.80
N LYS A 152 4.37 -8.22 -8.95
CA LYS A 152 3.89 -6.88 -9.27
C LYS A 152 4.57 -6.30 -10.51
N ALA A 153 5.88 -6.44 -10.65
CA ALA A 153 6.62 -5.93 -11.80
C ALA A 153 6.16 -6.59 -13.11
N ASP A 154 5.84 -7.88 -13.08
CA ASP A 154 5.27 -8.59 -14.22
C ASP A 154 3.86 -8.09 -14.57
N LEU A 155 2.98 -7.87 -13.60
CA LEU A 155 1.68 -7.25 -13.84
C LEU A 155 1.80 -5.84 -14.41
N VAL A 156 2.69 -5.01 -13.86
CA VAL A 156 2.94 -3.65 -14.37
C VAL A 156 3.40 -3.72 -15.83
N ARG A 157 4.33 -4.62 -16.16
CA ARG A 157 4.81 -4.79 -17.54
C ARG A 157 3.72 -5.26 -18.51
N ARG A 158 2.75 -6.04 -18.06
CA ARG A 158 1.65 -6.56 -18.91
C ARG A 158 0.54 -5.54 -19.13
N HIS A 159 0.27 -4.71 -18.14
CA HIS A 159 -0.95 -3.91 -18.08
C HIS A 159 -0.73 -2.40 -18.18
N CYS A 160 0.43 -1.90 -17.74
CA CYS A 160 0.67 -0.46 -17.64
C CYS A 160 1.47 0.06 -18.82
N ASP A 161 1.13 1.28 -19.25
CA ASP A 161 2.03 2.12 -20.04
C ASP A 161 2.88 2.98 -19.08
N PRO A 162 4.23 2.83 -19.05
CA PRO A 162 5.08 3.57 -18.15
C PRO A 162 5.07 5.08 -18.41
N GLU A 163 4.95 5.53 -19.66
CA GLU A 163 4.97 6.96 -20.00
C GLU A 163 3.73 7.69 -19.46
N ILE A 164 2.61 6.97 -19.38
CA ILE A 164 1.34 7.47 -18.82
C ILE A 164 1.31 7.32 -17.29
N ARG A 165 1.84 6.20 -16.79
CA ARG A 165 1.76 5.83 -15.36
C ARG A 165 2.66 6.66 -14.46
N GLU A 166 3.90 6.93 -14.86
CA GLU A 166 4.86 7.61 -13.99
C GLU A 166 4.44 9.04 -13.58
N PRO A 167 3.87 9.87 -14.47
CA PRO A 167 3.30 11.17 -14.07
C PRO A 167 2.20 11.05 -13.01
N PHE A 168 1.34 10.04 -13.13
CA PHE A 168 0.28 9.77 -12.14
C PHE A 168 0.85 9.39 -10.77
N LEU A 169 1.85 8.51 -10.73
CA LEU A 169 2.52 8.13 -9.48
C LEU A 169 3.24 9.31 -8.82
N ALA A 170 3.87 10.18 -9.61
CA ALA A 170 4.51 11.39 -9.12
C ALA A 170 3.48 12.37 -8.51
N ALA A 171 2.31 12.50 -9.15
CA ALA A 171 1.23 13.34 -8.62
C ALA A 171 0.64 12.78 -7.31
N LEU A 172 0.49 11.46 -7.18
CA LEU A 172 0.08 10.82 -5.92
C LEU A 172 1.03 11.17 -4.76
N ALA A 173 2.33 11.01 -4.98
CA ALA A 173 3.34 11.34 -3.97
C ALA A 173 3.32 12.83 -3.60
N ALA A 174 3.13 13.72 -4.57
CA ALA A 174 3.05 15.15 -4.33
C ALA A 174 1.75 15.57 -3.59
N ALA A 175 0.64 14.86 -3.81
CA ALA A 175 -0.64 15.13 -3.17
C ALA A 175 -0.61 14.77 -1.67
N GLU A 176 0.03 13.67 -1.29
CA GLU A 176 0.12 13.25 0.11
C GLU A 176 0.99 14.18 0.96
N VAL A 177 2.02 14.81 0.38
CA VAL A 177 2.83 15.82 1.09
C VAL A 177 2.02 17.08 1.41
N ARG A 178 0.88 17.31 0.74
CA ARG A 178 0.05 18.52 0.89
C ARG A 178 -1.20 18.33 1.75
N GLY A 179 -1.56 17.10 2.11
CA GLY A 179 -2.71 16.76 2.96
C GLY A 179 -2.31 16.63 4.42
#